data_AF-A1WPC5-F1
#
_entry.id   AF-A1WPC5-F1
#
_cell.length_a   1.000
_cell.length_b   1.000
_cell.length_c   1.000
_cell.angle_alpha   90.00
_cell.angle_beta   90.00
_cell.angle_gamma   90.00
#
_symmetry.space_group_name_H-M   'P 1'
#
loop_
_entity.id
_entity.type
_entity.pdbx_description
1 polymer ?
#
loop_
_entity_poly.entity_id
_entity_poly.type
_entity_poly.pdbx_seq_one_letter_code
_entity_poly.pdbx_strand_id
1 'polypeptide(L)'
;MAGTRNNRGVGHENGSVESSHRFLKDAIEQALLLRGHRDFDDRVAYEGFVREVVMRRNRRNAAAFRIEREHLKDLPVRRTTDFVEEEARVTRCGTFTVRSIL
;
A
#
# COMPACT_ATOMS: atom_id res chain seq x y z
N MET A 1 4.79 -23.35 5.52
CA MET A 1 3.75 -22.69 4.71
C MET A 1 4.40 -22.14 3.48
N ALA A 2 4.09 -22.69 2.30
CA ALA A 2 4.60 -22.16 1.04
C ALA A 2 3.89 -20.84 0.75
N GLY A 3 4.65 -19.74 0.63
CA GLY A 3 4.11 -18.46 0.20
C GLY A 3 3.66 -18.58 -1.25
N THR A 4 2.39 -18.32 -1.52
CA THR A 4 1.87 -18.15 -2.88
C THR A 4 2.58 -16.96 -3.49
N ARG A 5 3.53 -17.21 -4.40
CA ARG A 5 4.17 -16.15 -5.17
C ARG A 5 3.11 -15.53 -6.08
N ASN A 6 3.15 -14.20 -6.22
CA ASN A 6 2.46 -13.46 -7.27
C ASN A 6 2.64 -14.20 -8.60
N ASN A 7 1.53 -14.51 -9.28
CA ASN A 7 1.54 -15.25 -10.53
C ASN A 7 2.16 -14.36 -11.62
N ARG A 8 3.44 -14.60 -11.95
CA ARG A 8 4.15 -13.92 -13.03
C ARG A 8 3.30 -13.94 -14.31
N GLY A 9 2.92 -12.76 -14.80
CA GLY A 9 2.17 -12.58 -16.05
C GLY A 9 0.70 -12.15 -15.88
N VAL A 10 0.16 -12.12 -14.66
CA VAL A 10 -1.21 -11.65 -14.41
C VAL A 10 -1.17 -10.24 -13.81
N GLY A 11 -1.07 -9.22 -14.66
CA GLY A 11 -0.98 -7.80 -14.25
C GLY A 11 -2.22 -7.26 -13.51
N HIS A 12 -3.27 -8.07 -13.37
CA HIS A 12 -4.54 -7.68 -12.76
C HIS A 12 -4.56 -7.85 -11.23
N GLU A 13 -3.62 -8.58 -10.63
CA GLU A 13 -3.61 -8.83 -9.17
C GLU A 13 -3.15 -7.58 -8.38
N ASN A 14 -2.24 -6.77 -8.92
CA ASN A 14 -1.75 -5.55 -8.26
C ASN A 14 -2.63 -4.31 -8.49
N GLY A 15 -3.52 -4.35 -9.49
CA GLY A 15 -4.34 -3.20 -9.88
C GLY A 15 -5.26 -2.71 -8.76
N SER A 16 -5.74 -3.61 -7.89
CA SER A 16 -6.54 -3.25 -6.72
C SER A 16 -5.74 -2.45 -5.68
N VAL A 17 -4.48 -2.85 -5.44
CA VAL A 17 -3.57 -2.18 -4.48
C VAL A 17 -3.15 -0.81 -5.02
N GLU A 18 -2.74 -0.74 -6.29
CA GLU A 18 -2.33 0.50 -6.95
C GLU A 18 -3.50 1.50 -7.04
N SER A 19 -4.71 1.02 -7.38
CA SER A 19 -5.90 1.85 -7.38
C SER A 19 -6.24 2.37 -5.98
N SER A 20 -6.08 1.53 -4.95
CA SER A 20 -6.34 1.94 -3.56
C SER A 20 -5.42 3.07 -3.07
N HIS A 21 -4.16 3.10 -3.54
CA HIS A 21 -3.23 4.19 -3.28
C HIS A 21 -3.68 5.50 -3.95
N ARG A 22 -4.12 5.45 -5.21
CA ARG A 22 -4.68 6.62 -5.89
C ARG A 22 -5.90 7.16 -5.15
N PHE A 23 -6.84 6.29 -4.75
CA PHE A 23 -8.03 6.69 -4.00
C PHE A 23 -7.73 7.27 -2.63
N LEU A 24 -6.64 6.84 -1.97
CA LEU A 24 -6.22 7.43 -0.70
C LEU A 24 -5.73 8.88 -0.90
N LYS A 25 -4.91 9.12 -1.91
CA LYS A 25 -4.42 10.47 -2.24
C LYS A 25 -5.59 11.39 -2.58
N ASP A 26 -6.52 10.94 -3.41
CA ASP A 26 -7.72 11.70 -3.75
C ASP A 26 -8.55 12.02 -2.49
N ALA A 27 -8.72 11.07 -1.57
CA ALA A 27 -9.47 11.30 -0.33
C ALA A 27 -8.79 12.32 0.61
N ILE A 28 -7.46 12.29 0.71
CA ILE A 28 -6.69 13.28 1.48
C ILE A 28 -6.85 14.67 0.86
N GLU A 29 -6.76 14.77 -0.47
CA GLU A 29 -6.94 16.04 -1.18
C GLU A 29 -8.34 16.63 -0.93
N GLN A 30 -9.40 15.81 -1.03
CA GLN A 30 -10.76 16.23 -0.72
C GLN A 30 -10.91 16.69 0.74
N ALA A 31 -10.26 16.00 1.68
CA ALA A 31 -10.29 16.39 3.09
C ALA A 31 -9.56 17.72 3.34
N LEU A 32 -8.46 17.98 2.62
CA LEU A 32 -7.73 19.26 2.67
C LEU A 32 -8.56 20.40 2.08
N LEU A 33 -9.28 20.14 0.98
CA LEU A 33 -10.21 21.12 0.38
C LEU A 33 -11.33 21.50 1.36
N LEU A 34 -11.92 20.51 2.04
CA LEU A 34 -12.96 20.77 3.07
C LEU A 34 -12.42 21.50 4.30
N ARG A 35 -11.15 21.27 4.66
CA ARG A 35 -10.45 21.99 5.73
C ARG A 35 -10.16 23.45 5.36
N GLY A 36 -10.09 23.78 4.07
CA GLY A 36 -9.91 25.14 3.55
C GLY A 36 -8.48 25.70 3.66
N HIS A 37 -7.54 24.96 4.25
CA HIS A 37 -6.13 25.31 4.34
C HIS A 37 -5.27 24.04 4.40
N ARG A 38 -4.01 24.16 3.96
CA ARG A 38 -3.03 23.07 3.97
C ARG A 38 -1.96 23.23 5.06
N ASP A 39 -2.01 24.32 5.82
CA ASP A 39 -1.05 24.59 6.88
C ASP A 39 -1.37 23.79 8.13
N PHE A 40 -0.32 23.23 8.74
CA PHE A 40 -0.37 22.48 9.98
C PHE A 40 0.68 23.04 10.93
N ASP A 41 0.35 23.09 12.23
CA ASP A 41 1.24 23.63 13.25
C ASP A 41 2.52 22.79 13.40
N ASP A 42 2.39 21.47 13.24
CA ASP A 42 3.50 20.54 13.27
C ASP A 42 3.21 19.26 12.47
N ARG A 43 4.20 18.37 12.42
CA ARG A 43 4.09 17.08 11.75
C ARG A 43 3.06 16.15 12.41
N VAL A 44 2.90 16.20 13.73
CA VAL A 44 1.98 15.32 14.47
C VAL A 44 0.52 15.68 14.15
N ALA A 45 0.22 16.97 14.01
CA ALA A 45 -1.07 17.48 13.58
C ALA A 45 -1.42 16.99 12.16
N TYR A 46 -0.44 17.02 11.24
CA TYR A 46 -0.61 16.45 9.90
C TYR A 46 -0.85 14.94 9.94
N GLU A 47 -0.05 14.19 10.70
CA GLU A 47 -0.20 12.74 10.85
C GLU A 47 -1.55 12.37 11.46
N GLY A 48 -2.01 13.13 12.46
CA GLY A 48 -3.34 12.98 13.05
C GLY A 48 -4.47 13.20 12.05
N PHE A 49 -4.36 14.25 11.23
CA PHE A 49 -5.31 14.52 10.15
C PHE A 49 -5.37 13.39 9.13
N VAL A 50 -4.21 12.93 8.64
CA VAL A 50 -4.14 11.80 7.69
C VAL A 50 -4.73 10.54 8.31
N ARG A 51 -4.42 10.26 9.58
CA ARG A 51 -4.98 9.11 10.31
C ARG A 51 -6.49 9.18 10.38
N GLU A 52 -7.07 10.35 10.61
CA GLU A 52 -8.52 10.51 10.64
C GLU A 52 -9.17 10.19 9.29
N VAL A 53 -8.61 10.70 8.19
CA VAL A 53 -9.09 10.42 6.82
C VAL A 53 -9.04 8.91 6.53
N VAL A 54 -7.91 8.27 6.86
CA VAL A 54 -7.73 6.82 6.72
C VAL A 54 -8.75 6.05 7.56
N MET A 55 -8.95 6.42 8.82
CA MET A 55 -9.91 5.76 9.70
C MET A 55 -11.35 5.89 9.20
N ARG A 56 -11.75 7.06 8.71
CA ARG A 56 -13.08 7.27 8.10
C ARG A 56 -13.30 6.35 6.90
N ARG A 57 -12.28 6.18 6.05
CA ARG A 57 -12.32 5.26 4.90
C ARG A 57 -12.40 3.80 5.37
N ASN A 58 -11.58 3.42 6.34
CA ASN A 58 -11.52 2.06 6.87
C ASN A 58 -12.80 1.62 7.58
N ARG A 59 -13.56 2.54 8.18
CA ARG A 59 -14.87 2.22 8.80
C ARG A 59 -15.83 1.52 7.83
N ARG A 60 -15.78 1.86 6.54
CA ARG A 60 -16.63 1.22 5.51
C ARG A 60 -16.32 -0.28 5.36
N ASN A 61 -15.04 -0.65 5.52
CA ASN A 61 -14.56 -2.03 5.35
C ASN A 61 -14.44 -2.78 6.69
N ALA A 62 -14.72 -2.12 7.82
CA ALA A 62 -14.46 -2.68 9.14
C ALA A 62 -15.29 -3.94 9.45
N ALA A 63 -16.48 -4.09 8.84
CA ALA A 63 -17.29 -5.30 9.00
C ALA A 63 -16.67 -6.51 8.28
N ALA A 64 -16.33 -6.36 7.00
CA ALA A 64 -15.64 -7.39 6.21
C ALA A 64 -14.29 -7.75 6.82
N PHE A 65 -13.51 -6.73 7.23
CA PHE A 65 -12.21 -6.92 7.86
C PHE A 65 -12.30 -7.74 9.16
N ARG A 66 -13.34 -7.56 9.99
CA ARG A 66 -13.49 -8.35 11.22
C ARG A 66 -13.66 -9.84 10.93
N ILE A 67 -14.44 -10.19 9.91
CA ILE A 67 -14.66 -11.58 9.48
C ILE A 67 -13.34 -12.17 8.95
N GLU A 68 -12.67 -11.45 8.06
CA GLU A 68 -11.40 -11.91 7.49
C GLU A 68 -10.30 -12.04 8.56
N ARG A 69 -10.29 -11.14 9.54
CA ARG A 69 -9.29 -11.13 10.62
C ARG A 69 -9.28 -12.41 11.45
N GLU A 70 -10.42 -13.07 11.63
CA GLU A 70 -10.50 -14.35 12.34
C GLU A 70 -9.76 -15.48 11.61
N HIS A 71 -9.54 -15.32 10.30
CA HIS A 71 -8.80 -16.27 9.47
C HIS A 71 -7.32 -15.89 9.28
N LEU A 72 -6.89 -14.71 9.75
CA LEU A 72 -5.49 -14.27 9.65
C LEU A 72 -4.63 -14.92 10.75
N LYS A 73 -3.37 -15.20 10.40
CA LYS A 73 -2.37 -15.66 11.37
C LYS A 73 -1.63 -14.48 11.99
N ASP A 74 -1.04 -14.72 13.15
CA ASP A 74 -0.17 -13.74 13.78
C ASP A 74 0.97 -13.32 12.85
N LEU A 75 1.36 -12.05 12.98
CA LEU A 75 2.51 -11.53 12.25
C LEU A 75 3.77 -12.29 12.70
N PRO A 76 4.67 -12.63 11.77
CA PRO A 76 5.93 -13.27 12.12
C PRO A 76 6.75 -12.38 13.07
N VAL A 77 7.45 -13.02 14.01
CA VAL A 77 8.26 -12.34 15.05
C VAL A 77 9.34 -11.42 14.46
N ARG A 78 9.79 -11.72 13.25
CA ARG A 78 10.73 -10.90 12.49
C ARG A 78 10.04 -10.39 11.24
N ARG A 79 10.25 -9.10 10.91
CA ARG A 79 9.88 -8.57 9.61
C ARG A 79 10.59 -9.38 8.54
N THR A 80 9.85 -10.00 7.63
CA THR A 80 10.44 -10.43 6.38
C THR A 80 10.73 -9.17 5.58
N THR A 81 12.01 -8.88 5.34
CA THR A 81 12.38 -7.92 4.32
C THR A 81 12.05 -8.60 3.00
N ASP A 82 10.86 -8.34 2.48
CA ASP A 82 10.34 -8.99 1.27
C ASP A 82 11.03 -8.48 -0.02
N PHE A 83 12.05 -7.63 0.12
CA PHE A 83 12.80 -7.08 -0.99
C PHE A 83 14.31 -7.29 -0.79
N VAL A 84 15.00 -7.47 -1.91
CA VAL A 84 16.45 -7.40 -2.00
C VAL A 84 16.75 -6.27 -2.99
N GLU A 85 17.57 -5.33 -2.57
CA GLU A 85 18.07 -4.28 -3.47
C GLU A 85 19.22 -4.86 -4.30
N GLU A 86 19.12 -4.76 -5.61
CA GLU A 86 20.13 -5.23 -6.56
C GLU A 86 20.34 -4.14 -7.62
N GLU A 87 21.59 -3.76 -7.86
CA GLU A 87 21.92 -2.83 -8.95
C GLU A 87 21.88 -3.58 -10.28
N ALA A 88 20.91 -3.24 -11.14
CA ALA A 88 20.74 -3.86 -12.46
C ALA A 88 20.87 -2.83 -13.59
N ARG A 89 21.50 -3.24 -14.70
CA ARG A 89 21.61 -2.41 -15.90
C ARG A 89 20.31 -2.47 -16.70
N VAL A 90 19.68 -1.32 -16.92
CA VAL A 90 18.47 -1.19 -17.74
C VAL A 90 18.86 -1.18 -19.22
N THR A 91 18.15 -1.97 -20.03
CA THR A 91 18.32 -1.98 -21.49
C THR A 91 17.69 -0.75 -22.12
N ARG A 92 18.04 -0.47 -23.38
CA ARG A 92 17.46 0.65 -24.15
C ARG A 92 15.93 0.55 -24.32
N CYS A 93 15.37 -0.64 -24.13
CA CYS A 93 13.92 -0.89 -24.22
C CYS A 93 13.22 -0.85 -22.86
N GLY A 94 13.91 -0.46 -21.77
CA GLY A 94 13.31 -0.29 -20.44
C GLY A 94 13.18 -1.58 -19.61
N THR A 95 13.88 -2.65 -19.97
CA THR A 95 13.87 -3.93 -19.23
C THR A 95 15.19 -4.16 -18.49
N PHE A 96 15.18 -4.95 -17.42
CA PHE A 96 16.38 -5.36 -16.68
C PHE A 96 16.24 -6.81 -16.20
N THR A 97 17.37 -7.48 -15.97
CA THR A 97 17.40 -8.89 -15.54
C THR A 97 17.79 -8.97 -14.06
N VAL A 98 17.03 -9.74 -13.28
CA VAL A 98 17.30 -10.02 -11.87
C VAL A 98 17.44 -11.53 -11.69
N ARG A 99 18.52 -11.97 -11.04
CA ARG A 99 18.79 -13.40 -10.71
C ARG A 99 18.75 -14.39 -11.90
N SER A 100 19.01 -13.93 -13.13
CA SER A 100 19.00 -14.76 -14.35
C SER A 100 17.71 -15.54 -14.60
N ILE A 101 16.56 -15.05 -14.12
CA ILE A 101 15.26 -15.59 -14.52
C ILE A 101 14.61 -14.60 -15.48
N LEU A 102 14.63 -14.93 -16.77
CA LEU A 102 13.78 -14.33 -17.80
C LEU A 102 12.30 -14.59 -17.47
#